data_AF-A0AAT9T1Y0-F1
#
_entry.id   AF-A0AAT9T1Y0-F1
#
_cell.length_a   1.000
_cell.length_b   1.000
_cell.length_c   1.000
_cell.angle_alpha   90.00
_cell.angle_beta   90.00
_cell.angle_gamma   90.00
#
_symmetry.space_group_name_H-M   'P 1'
#
loop_
_entity.id
_entity.type
_entity.pdbx_description
1 polymer ?
#
loop_
_entity_poly.entity_id
_entity_poly.type
_entity_poly.pdbx_seq_one_letter_code
_entity_poly.pdbx_strand_id
1 'polypeptide(L)'
;MPIAMPTRDPYLRYAPSRDEWAIGSKGGSRVIKLDGQVVAVDPERLRRGWLTGHDGSSKRTFTPVPGLDGPMPPPPTAEAKPALSLFALAPKAFGVADIAFEMTNWTYSHCEFVTHLYNQCEPQFGRDLVPLVEFGPSQPIQFGDRKTRLLTYKVLRWVPRDKAFPNPSRAQPQSAGAADAAEPEGWAG
;
A
#
# COMPACT_ATOMS: atom_id res chain seq x y z
N MET A 1 19.79 -13.22 -16.28
CA MET A 1 19.22 -12.12 -17.08
C MET A 1 18.41 -11.23 -16.15
N PRO A 2 18.67 -9.91 -16.08
CA PRO A 2 17.84 -9.02 -15.27
C PRO A 2 16.56 -8.69 -16.05
N ILE A 3 15.41 -9.06 -15.49
CA ILE A 3 14.11 -8.64 -16.00
C ILE A 3 13.97 -7.14 -15.72
N ALA A 4 13.97 -6.34 -16.77
CA ALA A 4 13.67 -4.92 -16.69
C ALA A 4 12.22 -4.73 -16.23
N MET A 5 12.03 -4.08 -15.09
CA MET A 5 10.70 -3.73 -14.58
C MET A 5 10.20 -2.49 -15.33
N PRO A 6 8.99 -2.50 -15.92
CA PRO A 6 8.36 -1.27 -16.38
C PRO A 6 8.04 -0.38 -15.17
N THR A 7 8.26 0.91 -15.33
CA THR A 7 8.16 2.01 -14.36
C THR A 7 6.75 2.29 -13.79
N ARG A 8 5.98 1.25 -13.42
CA ARG A 8 4.72 1.34 -12.67
C ARG A 8 4.61 0.14 -11.72
N ASP A 9 4.84 0.36 -10.43
CA ASP A 9 4.84 -0.69 -9.41
C ASP A 9 3.48 -1.40 -9.35
N PRO A 10 3.45 -2.75 -9.26
CA PRO A 10 2.18 -3.47 -9.14
C PRO A 10 1.49 -3.06 -7.84
N TYR A 11 0.16 -2.94 -7.88
CA TYR A 11 -0.63 -2.56 -6.72
C TYR A 11 -1.61 -3.66 -6.37
N LEU A 12 -1.94 -3.75 -5.08
CA LEU A 12 -2.90 -4.71 -4.56
C LEU A 12 -4.07 -3.97 -3.92
N ARG A 13 -5.28 -4.43 -4.22
CA ARG A 13 -6.51 -3.85 -3.67
C ARG A 13 -7.50 -4.92 -3.23
N TYR A 14 -8.14 -4.68 -2.08
CA TYR A 14 -9.22 -5.51 -1.58
C TYR A 14 -10.58 -4.87 -1.88
N ALA A 15 -11.53 -5.67 -2.37
CA ALA A 15 -12.92 -5.29 -2.57
C ALA A 15 -13.82 -6.05 -1.56
N PRO A 16 -14.12 -5.46 -0.38
CA PRO A 16 -14.82 -6.17 0.71
C PRO A 16 -16.20 -6.70 0.34
N SER A 17 -16.93 -6.00 -0.54
CA SER A 17 -18.27 -6.40 -0.99
C SER A 17 -18.28 -7.68 -1.83
N ARG A 18 -17.17 -7.99 -2.50
CA ARG A 18 -16.98 -9.19 -3.32
C ARG A 18 -16.06 -10.22 -2.69
N ASP A 19 -15.42 -9.87 -1.57
CA ASP A 19 -14.36 -10.67 -0.95
C ASP A 19 -13.19 -11.00 -1.90
N GLU A 20 -12.81 -10.02 -2.72
CA GLU A 20 -11.83 -10.22 -3.79
C GLU A 20 -10.58 -9.38 -3.57
N TRP A 21 -9.42 -10.00 -3.75
CA TRP A 21 -8.17 -9.30 -3.95
C TRP A 21 -7.88 -9.16 -5.43
N ALA A 22 -7.48 -7.97 -5.85
CA ALA A 22 -7.09 -7.69 -7.23
C ALA A 22 -5.67 -7.14 -7.26
N ILE A 23 -4.79 -7.78 -8.02
CA ILE A 23 -3.47 -7.26 -8.34
C ILE A 23 -3.52 -6.57 -9.71
N GLY A 24 -3.17 -5.30 -9.74
CA GLY A 24 -3.09 -4.49 -10.95
C GLY A 24 -1.65 -4.35 -11.43
N SER A 25 -1.47 -4.38 -12.75
CA SER A 25 -0.18 -4.19 -13.43
C SER A 25 -0.39 -3.54 -14.81
N LYS A 26 0.69 -3.32 -15.56
CA LYS A 26 0.62 -2.82 -16.96
C LYS A 26 -0.27 -3.67 -17.87
N GLY A 27 -0.38 -4.98 -17.61
CA GLY A 27 -1.20 -5.91 -18.41
C GLY A 27 -2.67 -5.96 -18.02
N GLY A 28 -3.11 -5.11 -17.08
CA GLY A 28 -4.44 -5.14 -16.51
C GLY A 28 -4.46 -5.66 -15.08
N SER A 29 -5.68 -5.90 -14.58
CA SER A 29 -5.94 -6.38 -13.23
C SER A 29 -6.42 -7.81 -13.26
N ARG A 30 -5.98 -8.63 -12.31
CA ARG A 30 -6.50 -10.00 -12.11
C ARG A 30 -6.86 -10.23 -10.66
N VAL A 31 -7.87 -11.06 -10.44
CA VAL A 31 -8.27 -11.50 -9.11
C VAL A 31 -7.29 -12.56 -8.60
N ILE A 32 -6.96 -12.50 -7.32
CA ILE A 32 -6.07 -13.43 -6.62
C ILE A 32 -6.68 -13.82 -5.27
N LYS A 33 -6.18 -14.91 -4.68
CA LYS A 33 -6.51 -15.30 -3.31
C LYS A 33 -5.29 -15.06 -2.42
N LEU A 34 -5.48 -14.31 -1.33
CA LEU A 34 -4.46 -14.09 -0.30
C LEU A 34 -4.65 -14.96 0.95
N ASP A 35 -5.82 -15.56 1.14
CA ASP A 35 -6.06 -16.46 2.26
C ASP A 35 -5.08 -17.66 2.23
N GLY A 36 -4.38 -17.88 3.35
CA GLY A 36 -3.27 -18.81 3.53
C GLY A 36 -1.92 -18.34 2.96
N GLN A 37 -1.83 -17.13 2.40
CA GLN A 37 -0.57 -16.59 1.85
C GLN A 37 0.19 -15.79 2.91
N VAL A 38 1.52 -15.94 2.90
CA VAL A 38 2.43 -15.19 3.77
C VAL A 38 3.05 -14.03 3.00
N VAL A 39 2.96 -12.84 3.58
CA VAL A 39 3.42 -11.58 2.98
C VAL A 39 4.27 -10.83 4.01
N ALA A 40 5.45 -10.37 3.61
CA ALA A 40 6.20 -9.39 4.38
C ALA A 40 5.58 -8.01 4.18
N VAL A 41 5.30 -7.30 5.26
CA VAL A 41 4.61 -6.00 5.21
C VAL A 41 5.47 -4.98 5.95
N ASP A 42 5.54 -3.72 5.53
CA ASP A 42 6.33 -2.67 6.20
C ASP A 42 5.42 -1.57 6.82
N PRO A 43 4.83 -1.81 8.01
CA PRO A 43 3.96 -0.84 8.69
C PRO A 43 4.68 0.45 9.11
N GLU A 44 5.99 0.38 9.38
CA GLU A 44 6.79 1.56 9.76
C GLU A 44 6.90 2.56 8.61
N ARG A 45 6.74 2.10 7.36
CA ARG A 45 6.68 2.94 6.16
C ARG A 45 5.25 3.17 5.66
N LEU A 46 4.25 3.02 6.52
CA LEU A 46 2.88 3.38 6.21
C LEU A 46 2.81 4.86 5.79
N ARG A 47 2.03 5.14 4.75
CA ARG A 47 1.76 6.50 4.28
C ARG A 47 0.27 6.73 4.17
N ARG A 48 -0.17 7.96 4.40
CA ARG A 48 -1.49 8.44 3.99
C ARG A 48 -1.35 9.40 2.83
N GLY A 49 -2.41 9.56 2.04
CA GLY A 49 -2.37 10.44 0.89
C GLY A 49 -3.62 10.39 0.03
N TRP A 50 -3.44 10.82 -1.21
CA TRP A 50 -4.49 10.93 -2.23
C TRP A 50 -4.26 9.92 -3.34
N LEU A 51 -5.30 9.19 -3.71
CA LEU A 51 -5.30 8.21 -4.79
C LEU A 51 -6.17 8.70 -5.95
N THR A 52 -5.57 8.81 -7.14
CA THR A 52 -6.26 9.08 -8.41
C THR A 52 -6.16 7.87 -9.35
N GLY A 53 -6.98 7.81 -10.42
CA GLY A 53 -6.94 6.72 -11.41
C GLY A 53 -7.43 5.37 -10.87
N HIS A 54 -8.41 5.40 -9.96
CA HIS A 54 -8.92 4.25 -9.21
C HIS A 54 -9.79 3.28 -10.05
N ASP A 55 -10.17 3.65 -11.27
CA ASP A 55 -11.11 2.97 -12.17
C ASP A 55 -10.48 1.86 -13.03
N GLY A 56 -9.25 1.44 -12.73
CA GLY A 56 -8.53 0.45 -13.54
C GLY A 56 -7.91 1.06 -14.80
N SER A 57 -7.95 2.40 -14.94
CA SER A 57 -7.13 3.09 -15.91
C SER A 57 -5.66 2.96 -15.56
N SER A 58 -4.80 2.94 -16.58
CA SER A 58 -3.35 2.78 -16.46
C SER A 58 -2.64 3.95 -15.76
N LYS A 59 -3.37 4.91 -15.17
CA LYS A 59 -2.87 6.17 -14.59
C LYS A 59 -3.08 6.26 -13.06
N ARG A 60 -3.19 5.12 -12.36
CA ARG A 60 -3.22 5.11 -10.88
C ARG A 60 -2.03 5.88 -10.33
N THR A 61 -2.28 6.90 -9.51
CA THR A 61 -1.23 7.70 -8.87
C THR A 61 -1.57 7.89 -7.40
N PHE A 62 -0.62 7.55 -6.52
CA PHE A 62 -0.70 7.86 -5.08
C PHE A 62 0.17 9.07 -4.78
N THR A 63 -0.42 10.11 -4.22
CA THR A 63 0.25 11.33 -3.79
C THR A 63 0.33 11.34 -2.27
N PRO A 64 1.51 11.12 -1.67
CA PRO A 64 1.65 11.08 -0.22
C PRO A 64 1.41 12.46 0.40
N VAL A 65 0.88 12.46 1.62
CA VAL A 65 0.76 13.65 2.49
C VAL A 65 1.77 13.51 3.64
N PRO A 66 2.38 14.62 4.11
CA PRO A 66 3.29 14.58 5.25
C PRO A 66 2.61 14.05 6.53
N GLY A 67 3.35 13.23 7.27
CA GLY A 67 2.90 12.63 8.53
C GLY A 67 1.74 11.64 8.37
N LEU A 68 1.47 10.89 9.44
CA LEU A 68 0.26 10.06 9.56
C LEU A 68 -0.83 10.77 10.36
N ASP A 69 -0.47 11.84 11.07
CA ASP A 69 -1.23 12.59 12.05
C ASP A 69 -1.64 14.00 11.57
N GLY A 70 -2.73 14.53 12.11
CA GLY A 70 -3.25 15.86 11.74
C GLY A 70 -4.22 15.87 10.55
N PRO A 71 -4.71 17.04 10.14
CA PRO A 71 -5.70 17.16 9.08
C PRO A 71 -5.12 16.81 7.71
N MET A 72 -5.92 16.18 6.85
CA MET A 72 -5.58 15.99 5.45
C MET A 72 -5.66 17.35 4.73
N PRO A 73 -4.65 17.73 3.92
CA PRO A 73 -4.72 18.93 3.08
C PRO A 73 -5.80 18.75 2.01
N PRO A 74 -6.26 19.82 1.33
CA PRO A 74 -7.21 19.69 0.24
C PRO A 74 -6.75 18.67 -0.83
N PRO A 75 -7.69 17.93 -1.46
CA PRO A 75 -7.34 16.97 -2.50
C PRO A 75 -6.72 17.69 -3.71
N PRO A 76 -5.72 17.07 -4.39
CA PRO A 76 -5.06 17.67 -5.55
C PRO A 76 -5.97 17.75 -6.78
N THR A 77 -6.99 16.90 -6.87
CA THR A 77 -8.01 16.92 -7.93
C THR A 77 -9.38 16.49 -7.37
N ALA A 78 -10.46 16.74 -8.10
CA ALA A 78 -11.82 16.36 -7.69
C ALA A 78 -12.02 14.83 -7.62
N GLU A 79 -11.25 14.07 -8.39
CA GLU A 79 -11.32 12.60 -8.46
C GLU A 79 -10.45 11.93 -7.40
N ALA A 80 -9.59 12.69 -6.71
CA ALA A 80 -8.68 12.18 -5.72
C ALA A 80 -9.45 11.69 -4.48
N LYS A 81 -9.20 10.44 -4.10
CA LYS A 81 -9.79 9.82 -2.90
C LYS A 81 -8.72 9.70 -1.83
N PRO A 82 -9.06 9.89 -0.53
CA PRO A 82 -8.11 9.59 0.54
C PRO A 82 -7.72 8.11 0.44
N ALA A 83 -6.49 7.78 0.83
CA ALA A 83 -5.96 6.42 0.82
C ALA A 83 -4.84 6.22 1.85
N LEU A 84 -4.72 4.99 2.35
CA LEU A 84 -3.52 4.50 3.03
C LEU A 84 -2.71 3.67 2.03
N SER A 85 -1.39 3.80 2.09
CA SER A 85 -0.42 3.08 1.27
C SER A 85 0.48 2.26 2.20
N LEU A 86 0.44 0.94 2.05
CA LEU A 86 1.28 0.01 2.79
C LEU A 86 2.13 -0.80 1.81
N PHE A 87 3.44 -0.81 2.02
CA PHE A 87 4.35 -1.58 1.18
C PHE A 87 4.42 -3.03 1.63
N ALA A 88 4.41 -3.95 0.66
CA ALA A 88 4.42 -5.38 0.93
C ALA A 88 5.22 -6.16 -0.12
N LEU A 89 5.85 -7.24 0.31
CA LEU A 89 6.47 -8.25 -0.55
C LEU A 89 5.79 -9.58 -0.27
N ALA A 90 5.29 -10.25 -1.30
CA ALA A 90 4.82 -11.62 -1.15
C ALA A 90 5.83 -12.59 -1.78
N PRO A 91 6.77 -13.14 -0.99
CA PRO A 91 7.71 -14.12 -1.50
C PRO A 91 6.96 -15.40 -1.88
N LYS A 92 7.01 -15.75 -3.16
CA LYS A 92 6.35 -16.94 -3.75
C LYS A 92 4.81 -16.93 -3.76
N ALA A 93 4.16 -15.87 -3.30
CA ALA A 93 2.73 -15.74 -3.59
C ALA A 93 2.56 -15.53 -5.09
N PHE A 94 1.53 -16.15 -5.66
CA PHE A 94 1.12 -15.97 -7.06
C PHE A 94 2.03 -16.59 -8.13
N GLY A 95 2.89 -17.55 -7.77
CA GLY A 95 3.63 -18.38 -8.72
C GLY A 95 4.76 -17.68 -9.48
N VAL A 96 5.17 -16.48 -9.04
CA VAL A 96 6.30 -15.71 -9.57
C VAL A 96 7.27 -15.41 -8.42
N ALA A 97 8.57 -15.35 -8.72
CA ALA A 97 9.56 -14.94 -7.73
C ALA A 97 9.28 -13.50 -7.25
N ASP A 98 9.21 -13.32 -5.93
CA ASP A 98 9.16 -12.08 -5.16
C ASP A 98 8.48 -10.88 -5.84
N ILE A 99 7.15 -10.80 -5.69
CA ILE A 99 6.39 -9.61 -6.12
C ILE A 99 6.32 -8.61 -4.98
N ALA A 100 6.93 -7.44 -5.18
CA ALA A 100 6.76 -6.28 -4.32
C ALA A 100 5.60 -5.44 -4.83
N PHE A 101 4.67 -5.05 -3.96
CA PHE A 101 3.48 -4.30 -4.33
C PHE A 101 3.09 -3.28 -3.26
N GLU A 102 2.39 -2.25 -3.72
CA GLU A 102 1.75 -1.27 -2.85
C GLU A 102 0.30 -1.70 -2.59
N MET A 103 -0.04 -1.96 -1.34
CA MET A 103 -1.44 -2.10 -0.91
C MET A 103 -2.00 -0.70 -0.72
N THR A 104 -3.04 -0.33 -1.49
CA THR A 104 -3.62 1.00 -1.34
C THR A 104 -5.13 0.99 -1.47
N ASN A 105 -5.78 1.48 -0.43
CA ASN A 105 -7.23 1.57 -0.38
C ASN A 105 -7.68 2.55 0.71
N TRP A 106 -8.98 2.80 0.76
CA TRP A 106 -9.64 3.50 1.86
C TRP A 106 -10.98 2.85 2.23
N THR A 107 -11.09 1.54 1.98
CA THR A 107 -12.22 0.79 2.50
C THR A 107 -12.04 0.63 4.00
N TYR A 108 -13.15 0.63 4.75
CA TYR A 108 -13.15 0.40 6.19
C TYR A 108 -12.29 -0.82 6.58
N SER A 109 -12.50 -1.95 5.89
CA SER A 109 -11.72 -3.18 6.07
C SER A 109 -10.20 -3.00 5.93
N HIS A 110 -9.75 -2.21 4.95
CA HIS A 110 -8.34 -1.94 4.75
C HIS A 110 -7.79 -1.02 5.85
N CYS A 111 -8.53 0.04 6.21
CA CYS A 111 -8.12 0.95 7.26
C CYS A 111 -8.00 0.25 8.62
N GLU A 112 -8.97 -0.60 8.99
CA GLU A 112 -8.92 -1.43 10.20
C GLU A 112 -7.70 -2.36 10.20
N PHE A 113 -7.49 -3.10 9.11
CA PHE A 113 -6.33 -3.98 8.95
C PHE A 113 -5.00 -3.24 9.15
N VAL A 114 -4.82 -2.12 8.44
CA VAL A 114 -3.59 -1.34 8.49
C VAL A 114 -3.38 -0.74 9.88
N THR A 115 -4.45 -0.23 10.51
CA THR A 115 -4.38 0.37 11.85
C THR A 115 -4.01 -0.67 12.91
N HIS A 116 -4.67 -1.83 12.90
CA HIS A 116 -4.36 -2.91 13.83
C HIS A 116 -2.94 -3.44 13.63
N LEU A 117 -2.52 -3.62 12.38
CA LEU A 117 -1.16 -4.08 12.08
C LEU A 117 -0.12 -3.05 12.53
N TYR A 118 -0.34 -1.76 12.24
CA TYR A 118 0.53 -0.68 12.67
C TYR A 118 0.70 -0.67 14.19
N ASN A 119 -0.41 -0.64 14.94
CA ASN A 119 -0.39 -0.61 16.41
C ASN A 119 0.28 -1.86 17.00
N GLN A 120 0.04 -3.04 16.41
CA GLN A 120 0.70 -4.27 16.84
C GLN A 120 2.22 -4.25 16.59
N CYS A 121 2.67 -3.51 15.57
CA CYS A 121 4.08 -3.45 15.16
C CYS A 121 4.85 -2.29 15.78
N GLU A 122 4.17 -1.28 16.29
CA GLU A 122 4.78 -0.08 16.88
C GLU A 122 5.90 -0.38 17.90
N PRO A 123 5.78 -1.37 18.81
CA PRO A 123 6.86 -1.71 19.74
C PRO A 123 8.16 -2.22 19.08
N GLN A 124 8.13 -2.57 17.79
CA GLN A 124 9.28 -3.05 17.02
C GLN A 124 9.87 -2.00 16.07
N PHE A 125 9.27 -0.81 15.96
CA PHE A 125 9.78 0.24 15.08
C PHE A 125 11.19 0.69 15.48
N GLY A 126 11.98 1.11 14.50
CA GLY A 126 13.40 1.45 14.66
C GLY A 126 14.34 0.25 14.81
N ARG A 127 13.84 -0.99 14.84
CA ARG A 127 14.68 -2.21 14.97
C ARG A 127 15.09 -2.85 13.64
N ASP A 128 14.72 -2.22 12.54
CA ASP A 128 14.90 -2.74 11.17
C ASP A 128 14.31 -4.15 10.95
N LEU A 129 13.19 -4.41 11.62
CA LEU A 129 12.42 -5.64 11.49
C LEU A 129 11.08 -5.37 10.83
N VAL A 130 10.61 -6.33 10.04
CA VAL A 130 9.28 -6.29 9.43
C VAL A 130 8.52 -7.59 9.72
N PRO A 131 7.19 -7.53 9.91
CA PRO A 131 6.38 -8.72 10.15
C PRO A 131 6.20 -9.54 8.87
N LEU A 132 6.32 -10.86 8.99
CA LEU A 132 5.67 -11.79 8.07
C LEU A 132 4.23 -12.02 8.55
N VAL A 133 3.28 -11.69 7.69
CA VAL A 133 1.85 -11.74 7.95
C VAL A 133 1.22 -12.84 7.11
N GLU A 134 0.53 -13.78 7.76
CA GLU A 134 -0.33 -14.74 7.07
C GLU A 134 -1.75 -14.18 7.03
N PHE A 135 -2.34 -14.07 5.83
CA PHE A 135 -3.74 -13.66 5.68
C PHE A 135 -4.67 -14.85 5.87
N GLY A 136 -5.74 -14.66 6.62
CA GLY A 136 -6.79 -15.66 6.81
C GLY A 136 -8.05 -15.37 5.98
N PRO A 137 -9.12 -16.16 6.18
CA PRO A 137 -10.41 -15.89 5.56
C PRO A 137 -10.99 -14.59 6.13
N SER A 138 -11.59 -13.78 5.27
CA SER A 138 -12.23 -12.54 5.70
C SER A 138 -13.46 -12.82 6.57
N GLN A 139 -13.70 -11.97 7.56
CA GLN A 139 -14.81 -12.11 8.49
C GLN A 139 -15.98 -11.20 8.05
N PRO A 140 -17.21 -11.74 7.87
CA PRO A 140 -18.36 -10.90 7.55
C PRO A 140 -18.75 -10.04 8.76
N ILE A 141 -19.04 -8.76 8.49
CA ILE A 141 -19.52 -7.80 9.50
C ILE A 141 -20.64 -6.94 8.92
N GLN A 142 -21.45 -6.37 9.81
CA GLN A 142 -22.42 -5.33 9.48
C GLN A 142 -21.78 -3.96 9.75
N PHE A 143 -21.79 -3.07 8.77
CA PHE A 143 -21.28 -1.70 8.91
C PHE A 143 -22.33 -0.71 8.37
N GLY A 144 -23.00 -0.01 9.29
CA GLY A 144 -24.24 0.70 8.98
C GLY A 144 -25.27 -0.24 8.38
N ASP A 145 -25.89 0.14 7.27
CA ASP A 145 -26.87 -0.69 6.55
C ASP A 145 -26.26 -1.70 5.57
N ARG A 146 -24.92 -1.74 5.45
CA ARG A 146 -24.23 -2.58 4.46
C ARG A 146 -23.54 -3.76 5.12
N LYS A 147 -23.65 -4.92 4.48
CA LYS A 147 -22.78 -6.07 4.76
C LYS A 147 -21.41 -5.81 4.13
N THR A 148 -20.35 -5.98 4.91
CA THR A 148 -18.96 -5.86 4.47
C THR A 148 -18.13 -6.96 5.12
N ARG A 149 -16.82 -6.96 4.87
CA ARG A 149 -15.90 -7.97 5.41
C ARG A 149 -14.63 -7.36 5.96
N LEU A 150 -14.15 -7.88 7.08
CA LEU A 150 -12.85 -7.53 7.66
C LEU A 150 -11.77 -8.49 7.19
N LEU A 151 -10.59 -7.96 6.91
CA LEU A 151 -9.41 -8.78 6.67
C LEU A 151 -8.92 -9.36 7.99
N THR A 152 -8.65 -10.67 8.00
CA THR A 152 -8.04 -11.35 9.13
C THR A 152 -6.59 -11.67 8.80
N TYR A 153 -5.74 -11.65 9.82
CA TYR A 153 -4.33 -11.94 9.64
C TYR A 153 -3.69 -12.42 10.93
N LYS A 154 -2.50 -13.02 10.80
CA LYS A 154 -1.63 -13.39 11.92
C LYS A 154 -0.20 -12.96 11.62
N VAL A 155 0.44 -12.26 12.56
CA VAL A 155 1.90 -12.05 12.52
C VAL A 155 2.57 -13.36 12.91
N LEU A 156 3.34 -13.94 11.99
CA LEU A 156 4.02 -15.22 12.19
C LEU A 156 5.36 -15.05 12.88
N ARG A 157 6.19 -14.15 12.35
CA ARG A 157 7.53 -13.85 12.86
C ARG A 157 8.04 -12.52 12.31
N TRP A 158 9.07 -12.01 12.95
CA TRP A 158 9.81 -10.83 12.52
C TRP A 158 11.03 -11.26 11.71
N VAL A 159 11.33 -10.52 10.65
CA VAL A 159 12.52 -10.74 9.83
C VAL A 159 13.25 -9.43 9.59
N PRO A 160 14.58 -9.45 9.41
CA PRO A 160 15.31 -8.25 9.01
C PRO A 160 14.73 -7.63 7.73
N ARG A 161 14.56 -6.30 7.72
CA ARG A 161 13.97 -5.57 6.60
C ARG A 161 14.75 -5.76 5.31
N ASP A 162 16.08 -5.77 5.37
CA ASP A 162 16.96 -6.01 4.21
C ASP A 162 16.77 -7.41 3.60
N LYS A 163 16.39 -8.41 4.41
CA LYS A 163 16.08 -9.77 3.93
C LYS A 163 14.69 -9.87 3.36
N ALA A 164 13.73 -9.14 3.93
CA ALA A 164 12.37 -9.07 3.41
C ALA A 164 12.24 -8.19 2.16
N PHE A 165 13.11 -7.19 2.01
CA PHE A 165 13.09 -6.23 0.92
C PHE A 165 14.53 -6.04 0.38
N PRO A 166 15.09 -7.06 -0.31
CA PRO A 166 16.50 -7.09 -0.73
C PRO A 166 16.88 -6.03 -1.77
N ASN A 167 15.92 -5.22 -2.22
CA ASN A 167 16.16 -4.13 -3.15
C ASN A 167 15.48 -2.86 -2.61
N PRO A 168 16.17 -2.03 -1.81
CA PRO A 168 15.57 -0.92 -1.08
C PRO A 168 14.97 0.17 -1.99
N SER A 169 15.46 0.28 -3.24
CA SER A 169 14.88 1.12 -4.29
C SER A 169 13.49 0.64 -4.75
N ARG A 170 13.13 -0.62 -4.48
CA ARG A 170 11.77 -1.16 -4.71
C ARG A 170 10.83 -0.82 -3.56
N ALA A 171 11.36 -0.58 -2.36
CA ALA A 171 10.58 -0.20 -1.16
C ALA A 171 10.37 1.32 -1.03
N GLN A 172 10.83 2.10 -2.01
CA GLN A 172 10.54 3.52 -2.16
C GLN A 172 10.14 3.80 -3.61
N PRO A 173 8.85 4.00 -3.91
CA PRO A 173 8.46 4.66 -5.14
C PRO A 173 8.96 6.11 -5.09
N GLN A 174 9.72 6.50 -6.11
CA GLN A 174 10.38 7.80 -6.24
C GLN A 174 9.42 8.95 -5.92
N SER A 175 9.80 9.77 -4.93
CA SER A 175 9.28 11.14 -4.78
C SER A 175 9.63 11.92 -6.04
N ALA A 176 8.65 12.11 -6.92
CA ALA A 176 8.76 13.08 -7.99
C ALA A 176 8.57 14.48 -7.38
N GLY A 177 9.64 15.28 -7.41
CA GLY A 177 9.55 16.74 -7.30
C GLY A 177 10.16 17.38 -6.06
N ALA A 178 11.47 17.24 -5.86
CA ALA A 178 12.25 18.43 -5.49
C ALA A 178 12.55 19.15 -6.82
N ALA A 179 11.63 20.03 -7.24
CA ALA A 179 11.93 21.01 -8.26
C ALA A 179 12.46 22.25 -7.54
N ASP A 180 13.59 22.72 -8.04
CA ASP A 180 14.36 23.88 -7.62
C ASP A 180 13.51 25.02 -7.04
N ALA A 181 13.97 25.52 -5.90
CA ALA A 181 13.71 26.87 -5.47
C ALA A 181 14.34 27.83 -6.51
N ALA A 182 13.54 28.27 -7.48
CA ALA A 182 13.84 29.49 -8.21
C ALA A 182 13.48 30.68 -7.31
N GLU A 183 14.48 31.50 -7.00
CA GLU A 183 14.33 32.80 -6.36
C GLU A 183 13.27 33.66 -7.09
N PRO A 184 12.43 34.43 -6.38
CA PRO A 184 11.62 35.46 -7.02
C PRO A 184 12.51 36.64 -7.43
N GLU A 185 12.79 36.75 -8.73
CA GLU A 185 13.26 37.99 -9.34
C GLU A 185 12.20 39.10 -9.21
N GLY A 186 12.63 40.24 -8.66
CA GLY A 186 12.28 41.56 -9.19
C GLY A 186 10.86 42.08 -8.97
N TRP A 187 10.65 42.80 -7.86
CA TRP A 187 9.66 43.87 -7.79
C TRP A 187 10.22 45.12 -8.49
N ALA A 188 9.71 45.43 -9.69
CA ALA A 188 9.82 46.76 -10.30
C ALA A 188 8.63 46.97 -11.26
N GLY A 189 7.77 47.93 -10.93
CA GLY A 189 6.60 48.34 -11.71
C GLY A 189 5.52 48.94 -10.83
#